data_AF-A0A285Q271-F1
#
_entry.id   AF-A0A285Q271-F1
#
_cell.length_a   1.000
_cell.length_b   1.000
_cell.length_c   1.000
_cell.angle_alpha   90.00
_cell.angle_beta   90.00
_cell.angle_gamma   90.00
#
_symmetry.space_group_name_H-M   'P 1'
#
loop_
_entity.id
_entity.type
_entity.pdbx_description
1 polymer ?
#
loop_
_entity_poly.entity_id
_entity_poly.type
_entity_poly.pdbx_seq_one_letter_code
_entity_poly.pdbx_strand_id
1 'polypeptide(L)'
;MVLPFNRVRASAVIPNLPESLYYRFRLQIGNTTGGSFGAPVQWAGAAAELNRLTPELVGKSLAISFRPATEADQQTLESYLPDTIESVDDLPTQLPANTINMIGEITVDGEVVATTPSVTLGQSLMVRLGFDAPERSWNYSENNLVAGQYQAVGIDMQGISPTQLTSLQTQLESVKTKLEAENFSGLTKHDLVGGILQSGIQGYLAETYAMDKIAAKASDIVYHRSPSYGTFSTQMNVSYFFGSPRNVLFSGVVMDVDSMSSNTESVDNCYEDWVAFNRSSGMRSSAYEHLIPERIFSTEDEPAEGVSTAKALALAMAQGQRVYTLTQDNASSLGLITIDSAARSEIQSALQQGFEVTVHAQPINVNGWEGSGYAIIDPERGVGAYKISGGVSGGVLPFLTTLIVGIAFAAIISVGVLTGGWALLAAGWAAMNFLMWTSAIGDADNWEELNALNLATTLGLSLGVIGLFKLGIQAIPLIITGEGFAFLLGLI
;
A
#
# COMPACT_ATOMS: atom_id res chain seq x y z
N MET A 1 -11.36 -16.83 -57.05
CA MET A 1 -11.84 -15.54 -56.50
C MET A 1 -10.73 -15.01 -55.61
N VAL A 2 -9.96 -14.02 -56.06
CA VAL A 2 -8.86 -13.45 -55.28
C VAL A 2 -9.42 -12.28 -54.50
N LEU A 3 -9.44 -12.38 -53.18
CA LEU A 3 -9.92 -11.30 -52.30
C LEU A 3 -9.00 -10.06 -52.47
N PRO A 4 -9.56 -8.86 -52.69
CA PRO A 4 -8.76 -7.66 -52.92
C PRO A 4 -8.25 -7.11 -51.59
N PHE A 5 -7.21 -7.73 -51.03
CA PHE A 5 -6.49 -7.15 -49.90
C PHE A 5 -5.47 -6.14 -50.42
N ASN A 6 -5.55 -4.89 -49.94
CA ASN A 6 -4.49 -3.92 -50.12
C ASN A 6 -3.22 -4.45 -49.43
N ARG A 7 -2.17 -4.74 -50.20
CA ARG A 7 -0.85 -5.06 -49.63
C ARG A 7 -0.27 -3.79 -49.00
N VAL A 8 -0.45 -3.64 -47.70
CA VAL A 8 0.28 -2.64 -46.93
C VAL A 8 1.71 -3.17 -46.77
N ARG A 9 2.68 -2.52 -47.44
CA ARG A 9 4.10 -2.74 -47.16
C ARG A 9 4.35 -2.11 -45.79
N ALA A 10 4.76 -2.88 -44.79
CA ALA A 10 5.25 -2.32 -43.53
C ALA A 10 6.44 -1.40 -43.85
N SER A 11 6.20 -0.09 -43.82
CA SER A 11 7.20 0.93 -44.13
C SER A 11 7.97 1.25 -42.85
N ALA A 12 9.26 0.91 -42.86
CA ALA A 12 10.24 1.17 -41.82
C ALA A 12 9.96 0.48 -40.47
N VAL A 13 10.94 -0.29 -40.00
CA VAL A 13 11.08 -0.57 -38.57
C VAL A 13 11.39 0.79 -37.93
N ILE A 14 10.41 1.41 -37.28
CA ILE A 14 10.68 2.55 -36.43
C ILE A 14 11.33 1.98 -35.16
N PRO A 15 12.59 2.30 -34.85
CA PRO A 15 13.29 1.67 -33.72
C PRO A 15 12.63 2.00 -32.37
N ASN A 16 11.85 3.09 -32.31
CA ASN A 16 11.05 3.51 -31.16
C ASN A 16 9.66 3.93 -31.64
N LEU A 17 8.60 3.66 -30.87
CA LEU A 17 7.29 4.22 -31.16
C LEU A 17 7.32 5.75 -30.99
N PRO A 18 6.40 6.52 -31.62
CA PRO A 18 6.19 7.92 -31.26
C PRO A 18 5.90 8.08 -29.77
N GLU A 19 6.42 9.13 -29.13
CA GLU A 19 6.22 9.40 -27.69
C GLU A 19 4.73 9.43 -27.30
N SER A 20 3.87 9.90 -28.21
CA SER A 20 2.41 9.95 -28.02
C SER A 20 1.73 8.59 -27.84
N LEU A 21 2.42 7.49 -28.16
CA LEU A 21 1.91 6.11 -27.99
C LEU A 21 2.38 5.45 -26.70
N TYR A 22 3.20 6.13 -25.89
CA TYR A 22 3.63 5.62 -24.59
C TYR A 22 2.73 6.14 -23.48
N TYR A 23 2.53 5.29 -22.48
CA TYR A 23 2.03 5.73 -21.19
C TYR A 23 3.08 6.62 -20.52
N ARG A 24 2.63 7.69 -19.87
CA ARG A 24 3.44 8.41 -18.87
C ARG A 24 2.88 8.14 -17.49
N PHE A 25 3.76 8.05 -16.50
CA PHE A 25 3.33 8.13 -15.11
C PHE A 25 3.63 9.53 -14.61
N ARG A 26 2.62 10.14 -13.99
CA ARG A 26 2.75 11.43 -13.31
C ARG A 26 2.57 11.24 -11.82
N LEU A 27 3.45 11.87 -11.07
CA LEU A 27 3.42 11.95 -9.63
C LEU A 27 3.68 13.40 -9.23
N GLN A 28 2.77 13.99 -8.47
CA GLN A 28 2.88 15.36 -7.98
C GLN A 28 2.76 15.38 -6.46
N ILE A 29 3.63 16.15 -5.81
CA ILE A 29 3.45 16.59 -4.42
C ILE A 29 2.79 17.97 -4.49
N GLY A 30 1.69 18.16 -3.78
CA GLY A 30 0.92 19.41 -3.77
C GLY A 30 0.82 20.07 -2.41
N ASN A 31 0.77 21.40 -2.45
CA ASN A 31 0.36 22.19 -1.32
C ASN A 31 -1.15 22.07 -1.12
N THR A 32 -1.58 22.32 0.11
CA THR A 32 -2.99 22.24 0.49
C THR A 32 -3.54 23.58 0.95
N THR A 33 -4.85 23.70 0.89
CA THR A 33 -5.65 24.72 1.58
C THR A 33 -6.72 24.00 2.42
N GLY A 34 -7.27 24.69 3.42
CA GLY A 34 -8.22 24.07 4.36
C GLY A 34 -7.51 23.28 5.46
N GLY A 35 -8.13 22.21 5.96
CA GLY A 35 -7.59 21.36 7.03
C GLY A 35 -7.62 21.96 8.44
N SER A 36 -8.19 23.16 8.59
CA SER A 36 -8.34 23.84 9.88
C SER A 36 -9.80 24.23 10.11
N PHE A 37 -10.22 24.24 11.37
CA PHE A 37 -11.58 24.60 11.79
C PHE A 37 -12.70 23.81 11.10
N GLY A 38 -12.45 22.55 10.75
CA GLY A 38 -13.43 21.67 10.11
C GLY A 38 -13.57 21.86 8.60
N ALA A 39 -12.77 22.72 7.97
CA ALA A 39 -12.69 22.78 6.51
C ALA A 39 -11.92 21.57 5.96
N PRO A 40 -12.41 20.90 4.89
CA PRO A 40 -11.69 19.79 4.27
C PRO A 40 -10.35 20.27 3.70
N VAL A 41 -9.36 19.38 3.68
CA VAL A 41 -8.09 19.60 2.98
C VAL A 41 -8.35 19.55 1.48
N GLN A 42 -7.82 20.52 0.73
CA GLN A 42 -8.00 20.65 -0.72
C GLN A 42 -6.69 20.98 -1.42
N TRP A 43 -6.51 20.44 -2.61
CA TRP A 43 -5.37 20.73 -3.47
C TRP A 43 -5.27 22.22 -3.83
N ALA A 44 -4.12 22.82 -3.57
CA ALA A 44 -3.85 24.24 -3.86
C ALA A 44 -2.93 24.44 -5.07
N GLY A 45 -2.05 23.49 -5.36
CA GLY A 45 -1.11 23.56 -6.47
C GLY A 45 0.07 22.60 -6.31
N ALA A 46 0.69 22.22 -7.43
CA ALA A 46 1.87 21.36 -7.43
C ALA A 46 3.09 22.10 -6.85
N ALA A 47 3.80 21.42 -5.96
CA ALA A 47 5.06 21.85 -5.34
C ALA A 47 6.28 21.11 -5.93
N ALA A 48 6.10 19.86 -6.35
CA ALA A 48 7.09 19.05 -7.06
C ALA A 48 6.38 18.08 -8.02
N GLU A 49 7.04 17.71 -9.12
CA GLU A 49 6.46 16.80 -10.11
C GLU A 49 7.51 15.89 -10.77
N LEU A 50 7.14 14.62 -10.92
CA LEU A 50 7.73 13.68 -11.86
C LEU A 50 6.71 13.39 -12.96
N ASN A 51 7.14 13.47 -14.22
CA ASN A 51 6.33 13.16 -15.39
C ASN A 51 7.20 12.50 -16.46
N ARG A 52 7.28 11.16 -16.43
CA ARG A 52 8.18 10.36 -17.29
C ARG A 52 7.43 9.24 -17.99
N LEU A 53 8.00 8.76 -19.10
CA LEU A 53 7.49 7.60 -19.82
C LEU A 53 7.60 6.36 -18.93
N THR A 54 6.58 5.49 -18.93
CA THR A 54 6.60 4.29 -18.08
C THR A 54 7.77 3.34 -18.35
N PRO A 55 8.31 3.17 -19.57
CA PRO A 55 9.53 2.38 -19.79
C PRO A 55 10.77 2.91 -19.07
N GLU A 56 10.79 4.18 -18.67
CA GLU A 56 11.89 4.76 -17.88
C GLU A 56 11.77 4.48 -16.38
N LEU A 57 10.60 4.00 -15.93
CA LEU A 57 10.22 3.85 -14.53
C LEU A 57 9.95 2.40 -14.14
N VAL A 58 9.47 1.57 -15.05
CA VAL A 58 9.16 0.17 -14.77
C VAL A 58 10.40 -0.56 -14.27
N GLY A 59 10.25 -1.24 -13.14
CA GLY A 59 11.31 -1.98 -12.46
C GLY A 59 12.25 -1.13 -11.61
N LYS A 60 12.05 0.19 -11.57
CA LYS A 60 12.76 1.08 -10.66
C LYS A 60 12.00 1.25 -9.36
N SER A 61 12.73 1.59 -8.30
CA SER A 61 12.11 2.07 -7.06
C SER A 61 11.69 3.53 -7.22
N LEU A 62 10.46 3.85 -6.82
CA LEU A 62 9.91 5.20 -6.88
C LEU A 62 9.41 5.55 -5.48
N ALA A 63 9.77 6.72 -4.98
CA ALA A 63 9.34 7.13 -3.65
C ALA A 63 9.16 8.64 -3.52
N ILE A 64 8.32 9.01 -2.54
CA ILE A 64 8.29 10.32 -1.92
C ILE A 64 8.93 10.18 -0.54
N SER A 65 9.87 11.07 -0.23
CA SER A 65 10.48 11.12 1.11
C SER A 65 10.77 12.57 1.50
N PHE A 66 11.17 12.79 2.75
CA PHE A 66 11.54 14.12 3.23
C PHE A 66 12.91 14.08 3.89
N ARG A 67 13.67 15.15 3.73
CA ARG A 67 14.91 15.40 4.48
C ARG A 67 14.83 16.74 5.20
N PRO A 68 15.60 16.96 6.29
CA PRO A 68 15.76 18.28 6.86
C PRO A 68 16.16 19.31 5.79
N ALA A 69 15.56 20.50 5.87
CA ALA A 69 15.78 21.55 4.86
C ALA A 69 17.19 22.14 4.95
N THR A 70 17.71 22.25 6.17
CA THR A 70 19.05 22.77 6.48
C THR A 70 19.79 21.90 7.50
N GLU A 71 21.10 22.12 7.65
CA GLU A 71 21.90 21.47 8.69
C GLU A 71 21.41 21.84 10.11
N ALA A 72 20.87 23.04 10.31
CA ALA A 72 20.28 23.44 11.59
C ALA A 72 18.97 22.69 11.88
N ASP A 73 18.13 22.44 10.86
CA ASP A 73 16.94 21.60 11.00
C ASP A 73 17.34 20.16 11.34
N GLN A 74 18.41 19.65 10.72
CA GLN A 74 18.95 18.32 11.01
C GLN A 74 19.44 18.23 12.46
N GLN A 75 20.28 19.17 12.92
CA GLN A 75 20.76 19.20 14.29
C GLN A 75 19.61 19.33 15.31
N THR A 76 18.57 20.10 14.97
CA THR A 76 17.38 20.22 15.81
C THR A 76 16.63 18.89 15.93
N LEU A 77 16.44 18.18 14.81
CA LEU A 77 15.84 16.84 14.82
C LEU A 77 16.67 15.86 15.65
N GLU A 78 17.98 15.84 15.44
CA GLU A 78 18.92 14.96 16.15
C GLU A 78 18.96 15.26 17.65
N SER A 79 18.77 16.51 18.07
CA SER A 79 18.73 16.89 19.49
C SER A 79 17.55 16.29 20.27
N TYR A 80 16.53 15.77 19.59
CA TYR A 80 15.41 15.05 20.21
C TYR A 80 15.63 13.54 20.31
N LEU A 81 16.69 13.02 19.68
CA LEU A 81 17.07 11.62 19.76
C LEU A 81 18.07 11.43 20.91
N PRO A 82 18.04 10.29 21.61
CA PRO A 82 19.06 10.01 22.61
C PRO A 82 20.42 9.74 21.94
N ASP A 83 21.51 10.04 22.64
CA ASP A 83 22.88 9.84 22.16
C ASP A 83 23.19 8.36 21.84
N THR A 84 22.46 7.43 22.47
CA THR A 84 22.54 6.00 22.21
C THR A 84 21.13 5.45 22.22
N ILE A 85 20.80 4.67 21.18
CA ILE A 85 19.48 4.05 21.03
C ILE A 85 19.71 2.54 21.13
N GLU A 86 19.40 1.94 22.27
CA GLU A 86 19.53 0.50 22.51
C GLU A 86 18.25 -0.26 22.17
N SER A 87 17.09 0.41 22.30
CA SER A 87 15.76 -0.13 21.98
C SER A 87 14.82 0.94 21.43
N VAL A 88 13.66 0.52 20.91
CA VAL A 88 12.58 1.44 20.50
C VAL A 88 12.04 2.30 21.63
N ASP A 89 12.12 1.81 22.87
CA ASP A 89 11.62 2.53 24.04
C ASP A 89 12.48 3.77 24.37
N ASP A 90 13.71 3.83 23.84
CA ASP A 90 14.59 5.00 23.96
C ASP A 90 14.16 6.12 23.01
N LEU A 91 13.40 5.82 21.95
CA LEU A 91 12.97 6.81 20.98
C LEU A 91 11.84 7.68 21.56
N PRO A 92 11.81 8.98 21.22
CA PRO A 92 10.74 9.84 21.66
C PRO A 92 9.41 9.37 21.08
N THR A 93 8.36 9.34 21.89
CA THR A 93 7.01 8.98 21.41
C THR A 93 6.45 10.02 20.44
N GLN A 94 6.88 11.27 20.55
CA GLN A 94 6.47 12.36 19.65
C GLN A 94 7.62 13.34 19.41
N LEU A 95 7.65 13.94 18.22
CA LEU A 95 8.63 14.94 17.84
C LEU A 95 7.97 16.32 17.71
N PRO A 96 8.57 17.39 18.27
CA PRO A 96 8.15 18.76 17.99
C PRO A 96 8.28 19.08 16.50
N ALA A 97 7.20 19.57 15.91
CA ALA A 97 7.07 19.73 14.47
C ALA A 97 7.41 21.15 14.00
N ASN A 98 7.03 22.15 14.81
CA ASN A 98 7.06 23.57 14.45
C ASN A 98 8.46 24.19 14.37
N THR A 99 9.50 23.46 14.78
CA THR A 99 10.91 23.93 14.77
C THR A 99 11.75 23.30 13.67
N ILE A 100 11.20 22.34 12.93
CA ILE A 100 11.94 21.56 11.93
C ILE A 100 11.32 21.79 10.56
N ASN A 101 12.12 22.31 9.64
CA ASN A 101 11.73 22.41 8.24
C ASN A 101 12.30 21.24 7.43
N MET A 102 11.56 20.84 6.42
CA MET A 102 11.80 19.69 5.57
C MET A 102 11.73 20.09 4.09
N ILE A 103 12.41 19.32 3.25
CA ILE A 103 12.26 19.34 1.78
C ILE A 103 11.71 17.98 1.37
N GLY A 104 10.56 17.98 0.70
CA GLY A 104 10.01 16.79 0.07
C GLY A 104 10.78 16.48 -1.21
N GLU A 105 11.06 15.20 -1.44
CA GLU A 105 11.87 14.70 -2.54
C GLU A 105 11.10 13.57 -3.23
N ILE A 106 11.00 13.66 -4.56
CA ILE A 106 10.60 12.54 -5.41
C ILE A 106 11.89 11.87 -5.87
N THR A 107 12.00 10.57 -5.69
CA THR A 107 13.20 9.80 -6.01
C THR A 107 12.93 8.63 -6.94
N VAL A 108 13.82 8.40 -7.90
CA VAL A 108 13.83 7.21 -8.78
C VAL A 108 15.14 6.48 -8.55
N ASP A 109 15.12 5.23 -8.12
CA ASP A 109 16.31 4.46 -7.72
C ASP A 109 17.18 5.20 -6.68
N GLY A 110 16.51 5.89 -5.74
CA GLY A 110 17.15 6.71 -4.71
C GLY A 110 17.75 8.03 -5.22
N GLU A 111 17.76 8.28 -6.53
CA GLU A 111 18.18 9.57 -7.08
C GLU A 111 17.05 10.59 -7.01
N VAL A 112 17.32 11.77 -6.44
CA VAL A 112 16.35 12.87 -6.36
C VAL A 112 16.11 13.47 -7.74
N VAL A 113 14.86 13.42 -8.20
CA VAL A 113 14.44 13.91 -9.52
C VAL A 113 13.58 15.16 -9.47
N ALA A 114 12.96 15.45 -8.33
CA ALA A 114 12.22 16.67 -8.08
C ALA A 114 12.12 16.95 -6.57
N THR A 115 12.02 18.21 -6.18
CA THR A 115 11.93 18.63 -4.78
C THR A 115 10.86 19.70 -4.58
N THR A 116 10.31 19.75 -3.37
CA THR A 116 9.40 20.83 -2.95
C THR A 116 10.18 22.06 -2.48
N PRO A 117 9.53 23.22 -2.35
CA PRO A 117 9.98 24.26 -1.42
C PRO A 117 10.04 23.74 0.03
N SER A 118 10.66 24.53 0.90
CA SER A 118 10.69 24.23 2.34
C SER A 118 9.27 24.16 2.92
N VAL A 119 8.99 23.09 3.66
CA VAL A 119 7.73 22.84 4.37
C VAL A 119 8.03 22.50 5.83
N THR A 120 7.11 22.76 6.75
CA THR A 120 7.31 22.37 8.15
C THR A 120 7.07 20.87 8.34
N LEU A 121 7.82 20.21 9.22
CA LEU A 121 7.53 18.84 9.64
C LEU A 121 6.06 18.73 10.09
N GLY A 122 5.36 17.69 9.69
CA GLY A 122 3.93 17.51 9.99
C GLY A 122 2.98 18.38 9.16
N GLN A 123 3.46 19.23 8.25
CA GLN A 123 2.59 20.01 7.38
C GLN A 123 1.72 19.09 6.50
N SER A 124 0.43 19.41 6.39
CA SER A 124 -0.49 18.74 5.48
C SER A 124 -0.18 19.09 4.03
N LEU A 125 0.08 18.05 3.24
CA LEU A 125 0.32 18.06 1.80
C LEU A 125 -0.68 17.09 1.15
N MET A 126 -0.64 17.04 -0.18
CA MET A 126 -1.37 16.03 -0.95
C MET A 126 -0.45 15.42 -2.00
N VAL A 127 -0.77 14.21 -2.44
CA VAL A 127 -0.13 13.55 -3.58
C VAL A 127 -1.18 13.28 -4.65
N ARG A 128 -0.83 13.56 -5.91
CA ARG A 128 -1.57 13.08 -7.07
C ARG A 128 -0.72 12.10 -7.84
N LEU A 129 -1.29 10.95 -8.18
CA LEU A 129 -0.60 9.93 -8.94
C LEU A 129 -1.54 9.33 -9.98
N GLY A 130 -0.99 8.97 -11.14
CA GLY A 130 -1.78 8.39 -12.20
C GLY A 130 -1.07 8.33 -13.54
N PHE A 131 -1.74 7.72 -14.52
CA PHE A 131 -1.21 7.55 -15.86
C PHE A 131 -1.79 8.57 -16.84
N ASP A 132 -0.94 9.14 -17.68
CA ASP A 132 -1.36 9.62 -18.99
C ASP A 132 -1.36 8.43 -19.94
N ALA A 133 -2.52 7.88 -20.22
CA ALA A 133 -2.65 6.91 -21.29
C ALA A 133 -2.59 7.63 -22.66
N PRO A 134 -2.07 6.97 -23.71
CA PRO A 134 -2.12 7.49 -25.07
C PRO A 134 -3.52 7.97 -25.44
N GLU A 135 -3.61 9.18 -25.99
CA GLU A 135 -4.86 9.80 -26.46
C GLU A 135 -5.93 10.05 -25.37
N ARG A 136 -5.58 9.91 -24.09
CA ARG A 136 -6.50 10.18 -22.97
C ARG A 136 -5.95 11.30 -22.09
N SER A 137 -6.87 11.98 -21.41
CA SER A 137 -6.50 12.91 -20.35
C SER A 137 -5.90 12.17 -19.16
N TRP A 138 -5.03 12.86 -18.41
CA TRP A 138 -4.50 12.36 -17.15
C TRP A 138 -5.64 11.94 -16.22
N ASN A 139 -5.67 10.66 -15.85
CA ASN A 139 -6.56 10.16 -14.82
C ASN A 139 -5.72 9.87 -13.57
N TYR A 140 -6.11 10.42 -12.43
CA TYR A 140 -5.33 10.39 -11.21
C TYR A 140 -6.20 10.18 -9.98
N SER A 141 -5.60 9.58 -8.96
CA SER A 141 -6.08 9.64 -7.59
C SER A 141 -5.38 10.78 -6.84
N GLU A 142 -6.01 11.20 -5.74
CA GLU A 142 -5.51 12.25 -4.87
C GLU A 142 -5.59 11.78 -3.42
N ASN A 143 -4.45 11.73 -2.74
CA ASN A 143 -4.33 11.26 -1.36
C ASN A 143 -3.69 12.32 -0.47
N ASN A 144 -3.96 12.21 0.83
CA ASN A 144 -3.29 13.03 1.83
C ASN A 144 -1.83 12.59 1.97
N LEU A 145 -0.95 13.57 2.20
CA LEU A 145 0.46 13.36 2.51
C LEU A 145 0.81 14.25 3.69
N VAL A 146 1.68 13.79 4.58
CA VAL A 146 2.20 14.58 5.69
C VAL A 146 3.70 14.73 5.51
N ALA A 147 4.19 15.97 5.61
CA ALA A 147 5.62 16.23 5.57
C ALA A 147 6.33 15.46 6.69
N GLY A 148 7.30 14.61 6.30
CA GLY A 148 8.00 13.67 7.18
C GLY A 148 7.72 12.19 6.87
N GLN A 149 6.63 11.87 6.16
CA GLN A 149 6.35 10.49 5.77
C GLN A 149 7.31 9.98 4.69
N TYR A 150 7.63 8.70 4.73
CA TYR A 150 8.16 7.98 3.56
C TYR A 150 7.03 7.24 2.86
N GLN A 151 6.93 7.37 1.54
CA GLN A 151 5.93 6.71 0.72
C GLN A 151 6.61 6.06 -0.49
N ALA A 152 6.68 4.72 -0.50
CA ALA A 152 7.08 3.96 -1.67
C ALA A 152 5.90 3.90 -2.66
N VAL A 153 6.19 4.01 -3.95
CA VAL A 153 5.21 4.00 -5.03
C VAL A 153 5.45 2.78 -5.90
N GLY A 154 4.39 1.99 -6.10
CA GLY A 154 4.39 0.84 -6.97
C GLY A 154 3.72 1.17 -8.30
N ILE A 155 4.33 0.72 -9.39
CA ILE A 155 3.76 0.79 -10.74
C ILE A 155 3.75 -0.63 -11.30
N ASP A 156 2.58 -1.12 -11.65
CA ASP A 156 2.38 -2.37 -12.37
C ASP A 156 1.84 -2.04 -13.77
N MET A 157 2.43 -2.59 -14.82
CA MET A 157 1.95 -2.39 -16.19
C MET A 157 1.10 -3.56 -16.67
N GLN A 158 1.67 -4.77 -16.66
CA GLN A 158 1.02 -6.00 -17.16
C GLN A 158 1.34 -7.20 -16.26
N GLY A 159 1.56 -6.94 -14.97
CA GLY A 159 2.11 -7.84 -13.99
C GLY A 159 3.55 -7.44 -13.64
N ILE A 160 3.90 -7.61 -12.37
CA ILE A 160 5.30 -7.52 -11.92
C ILE A 160 6.07 -8.70 -12.49
N SER A 161 7.17 -8.43 -13.18
CA SER A 161 8.02 -9.48 -13.76
C SER A 161 8.90 -10.17 -12.71
N PRO A 162 9.27 -11.45 -12.90
CA PRO A 162 10.20 -12.14 -12.01
C PRO A 162 11.53 -11.38 -11.84
N THR A 163 12.03 -10.75 -12.91
CA THR A 163 13.28 -9.96 -12.87
C THR A 163 13.18 -8.78 -11.90
N GLN A 164 12.03 -8.11 -11.82
CA GLN A 164 11.82 -7.01 -10.86
C GLN A 164 11.90 -7.52 -9.41
N LEU A 165 11.25 -8.66 -9.12
CA LEU A 165 11.29 -9.27 -7.80
C LEU A 165 12.70 -9.75 -7.45
N THR A 166 13.41 -10.41 -8.37
CA THR A 166 14.79 -10.85 -8.16
C THR A 166 15.75 -9.68 -7.93
N SER A 167 15.57 -8.57 -8.65
CA SER A 167 16.37 -7.36 -8.44
C SER A 167 16.17 -6.78 -7.05
N LEU A 168 14.91 -6.71 -6.59
CA LEU A 168 14.58 -6.22 -5.27
C LEU A 168 15.08 -7.15 -4.16
N GLN A 169 14.96 -8.47 -4.35
CA GLN A 169 15.55 -9.48 -3.48
C GLN A 169 17.07 -9.29 -3.36
N THR A 170 17.78 -9.15 -4.48
CA THR A 170 19.23 -8.97 -4.49
C THR A 170 19.65 -7.71 -3.73
N GLN A 171 18.89 -6.61 -3.90
CA GLN A 171 19.14 -5.37 -3.17
C GLN A 171 18.96 -5.58 -1.66
N LEU A 172 17.87 -6.21 -1.23
CA LEU A 172 17.59 -6.48 0.18
C LEU A 172 18.60 -7.45 0.81
N GLU A 173 19.07 -8.46 0.08
CA GLU A 173 20.15 -9.35 0.52
C GLU A 173 21.47 -8.60 0.72
N SER A 174 21.78 -7.67 -0.18
CA SER A 174 22.98 -6.83 -0.06
C SER A 174 22.90 -5.90 1.15
N VAL A 175 21.75 -5.27 1.37
CA VAL A 175 21.50 -4.44 2.56
C VAL A 175 21.61 -5.29 3.82
N LYS A 176 20.93 -6.44 3.87
CA LYS A 176 21.01 -7.37 4.99
C LYS A 176 22.46 -7.74 5.32
N THR A 177 23.25 -8.15 4.31
CA THR A 177 24.65 -8.54 4.50
C THR A 177 25.48 -7.38 5.09
N LYS A 178 25.25 -6.14 4.62
CA LYS A 178 25.90 -4.96 5.17
C LYS A 178 25.49 -4.70 6.63
N LEU A 179 24.21 -4.88 6.95
CA LEU A 179 23.68 -4.72 8.30
C LEU A 179 24.26 -5.76 9.28
N GLU A 180 24.30 -7.04 8.90
CA GLU A 180 24.89 -8.12 9.71
C GLU A 180 26.39 -7.94 9.94
N ALA A 181 27.08 -7.29 9.00
CA ALA A 181 28.50 -6.96 9.11
C ALA A 181 28.76 -5.62 9.82
N GLU A 182 27.73 -4.95 10.34
CA GLU A 182 27.80 -3.60 10.94
C GLU A 182 28.48 -2.57 10.01
N ASN A 183 28.35 -2.77 8.68
CA ASN A 183 28.95 -1.90 7.67
C ASN A 183 27.91 -0.94 7.08
N PHE A 184 27.84 0.25 7.65
CA PHE A 184 26.87 1.28 7.27
C PHE A 184 27.33 2.17 6.10
N SER A 185 28.54 1.95 5.59
CA SER A 185 29.11 2.79 4.55
C SER A 185 28.29 2.71 3.26
N GLY A 186 27.83 3.87 2.79
CA GLY A 186 27.05 4.00 1.56
C GLY A 186 25.62 3.46 1.65
N LEU A 187 25.10 3.12 2.84
CA LEU A 187 23.68 2.87 3.02
C LEU A 187 22.91 4.19 3.01
N THR A 188 21.76 4.19 2.35
CA THR A 188 20.85 5.33 2.27
C THR A 188 19.54 5.02 3.00
N LYS A 189 18.73 6.05 3.23
CA LYS A 189 17.37 5.84 3.75
C LYS A 189 16.50 5.02 2.80
N HIS A 190 16.76 5.11 1.48
CA HIS A 190 16.07 4.31 0.48
C HIS A 190 16.45 2.84 0.56
N ASP A 191 17.68 2.51 0.99
CA ASP A 191 18.08 1.13 1.23
C ASP A 191 17.38 0.52 2.46
N LEU A 192 17.22 1.31 3.53
CA LEU A 192 16.70 0.83 4.82
C LEU A 192 15.17 0.88 4.90
N VAL A 193 14.56 2.04 4.64
CA VAL A 193 13.12 2.25 4.71
C VAL A 193 12.48 1.99 3.36
N GLY A 194 13.10 2.55 2.32
CA GLY A 194 12.61 2.42 0.95
C GLY A 194 12.53 1.00 0.46
N GLY A 195 13.56 0.20 0.71
CA GLY A 195 13.61 -1.20 0.31
C GLY A 195 12.44 -2.00 0.86
N ILE A 196 12.14 -1.86 2.15
CA ILE A 196 11.04 -2.57 2.83
C ILE A 196 9.67 -2.12 2.32
N LEU A 197 9.44 -0.82 2.17
CA LEU A 197 8.15 -0.33 1.70
C LEU A 197 7.95 -0.61 0.20
N GLN A 198 9.01 -0.52 -0.59
CA GLN A 198 8.99 -0.88 -2.01
C GLN A 198 8.69 -2.37 -2.19
N SER A 199 9.22 -3.22 -1.30
CA SER A 199 8.97 -4.65 -1.28
C SER A 199 7.52 -4.97 -0.95
N GLY A 200 6.92 -4.29 0.02
CA GLY A 200 5.49 -4.41 0.30
C GLY A 200 4.61 -4.06 -0.90
N ILE A 201 4.79 -2.89 -1.52
CA ILE A 201 3.91 -2.49 -2.64
C ILE A 201 4.15 -3.33 -3.91
N GLN A 202 5.40 -3.70 -4.24
CA GLN A 202 5.67 -4.56 -5.39
C GLN A 202 5.17 -5.99 -5.15
N GLY A 203 5.33 -6.51 -3.93
CA GLY A 203 4.82 -7.83 -3.57
C GLY A 203 3.30 -7.89 -3.58
N TYR A 204 2.61 -6.83 -3.13
CA TYR A 204 1.16 -6.70 -3.29
C TYR A 204 0.74 -6.80 -4.76
N LEU A 205 1.39 -6.02 -5.65
CA LEU A 205 1.06 -6.00 -7.08
C LEU A 205 1.35 -7.37 -7.74
N ALA A 206 2.44 -8.02 -7.34
CA ALA A 206 2.80 -9.36 -7.80
C ALA A 206 1.81 -10.43 -7.34
N GLU A 207 1.46 -10.47 -6.05
CA GLU A 207 0.55 -11.48 -5.50
C GLU A 207 -0.86 -11.33 -6.04
N THR A 208 -1.41 -10.11 -6.05
CA THR A 208 -2.75 -9.88 -6.62
C THR A 208 -2.79 -10.25 -8.09
N TYR A 209 -1.72 -10.00 -8.86
CA TYR A 209 -1.62 -10.43 -10.25
C TYR A 209 -1.62 -11.95 -10.38
N ALA A 210 -0.80 -12.65 -9.60
CA ALA A 210 -0.71 -14.11 -9.61
C ALA A 210 -2.05 -14.75 -9.22
N MET A 211 -2.66 -14.27 -8.14
CA MET A 211 -3.92 -14.80 -7.62
C MET A 211 -5.09 -14.55 -8.55
N ASP A 212 -5.22 -13.34 -9.11
CA ASP A 212 -6.29 -13.07 -10.07
C ASP A 212 -6.13 -13.89 -11.34
N LYS A 213 -4.89 -14.14 -11.79
CA LYS A 213 -4.63 -15.03 -12.93
C LYS A 213 -5.01 -16.49 -12.65
N ILE A 214 -4.74 -16.99 -11.44
CA ILE A 214 -5.15 -18.33 -11.01
C ILE A 214 -6.68 -18.42 -10.91
N ALA A 215 -7.31 -17.47 -10.23
CA ALA A 215 -8.77 -17.40 -10.07
C ALA A 215 -9.49 -17.27 -11.41
N ALA A 216 -8.93 -16.50 -12.35
CA ALA A 216 -9.49 -16.33 -13.68
C ALA A 216 -9.52 -17.66 -14.43
N LYS A 217 -8.41 -18.43 -14.39
CA LYS A 217 -8.34 -19.76 -14.99
C LYS A 217 -9.34 -20.73 -14.35
N ALA A 218 -9.57 -20.64 -13.04
CA ALA A 218 -10.53 -21.48 -12.34
C ALA A 218 -12.00 -21.13 -12.63
N SER A 219 -12.25 -19.90 -13.09
CA SER A 219 -13.60 -19.35 -13.34
C SER A 219 -13.88 -19.15 -14.84
N ASP A 220 -13.10 -19.78 -15.73
CA ASP A 220 -13.20 -19.61 -17.18
C ASP A 220 -13.22 -18.13 -17.62
N ILE A 221 -12.35 -17.31 -17.02
CA ILE A 221 -12.12 -15.90 -17.37
C ILE A 221 -10.78 -15.74 -18.08
N VAL A 222 -10.78 -15.00 -19.18
CA VAL A 222 -9.57 -14.45 -19.81
C VAL A 222 -9.17 -13.19 -19.04
N TYR A 223 -7.96 -13.16 -18.48
CA TYR A 223 -7.48 -12.08 -17.61
C TYR A 223 -6.18 -11.47 -18.10
N HIS A 224 -6.14 -10.14 -18.18
CA HIS A 224 -4.93 -9.35 -18.46
C HIS A 224 -4.85 -8.15 -17.51
N ARG A 225 -3.76 -8.04 -16.75
CA ARG A 225 -3.46 -6.85 -15.94
C ARG A 225 -3.29 -5.62 -16.84
N SER A 226 -3.91 -4.52 -16.44
CA SER A 226 -3.75 -3.19 -17.02
C SER A 226 -2.88 -2.32 -16.10
N PRO A 227 -2.39 -1.16 -16.60
CA PRO A 227 -1.62 -0.23 -15.78
C PRO A 227 -2.32 0.08 -14.46
N SER A 228 -1.62 -0.24 -13.37
CA SER A 228 -2.08 -0.16 -11.99
C SER A 228 -1.00 0.48 -11.13
N TYR A 229 -1.40 1.13 -10.04
CA TYR A 229 -0.48 1.80 -9.16
C TYR A 229 -1.06 1.93 -7.75
N GLY A 230 -0.17 2.15 -6.80
CA GLY A 230 -0.49 2.34 -5.40
C GLY A 230 0.74 2.71 -4.59
N THR A 231 0.57 2.84 -3.29
CA THR A 231 1.64 3.24 -2.39
C THR A 231 1.68 2.40 -1.12
N PHE A 232 2.88 2.31 -0.54
CA PHE A 232 3.06 1.80 0.82
C PHE A 232 3.91 2.77 1.61
N SER A 233 3.40 3.22 2.75
CA SER A 233 3.93 4.40 3.43
C SER A 233 4.00 4.25 4.95
N THR A 234 4.90 5.02 5.57
CA THR A 234 4.84 5.27 7.02
C THR A 234 3.67 6.20 7.33
N GLN A 235 2.91 5.93 8.40
CA GLN A 235 1.77 6.74 8.80
C GLN A 235 2.11 7.68 9.97
N MET A 236 1.70 8.95 9.87
CA MET A 236 1.91 9.96 10.90
C MET A 236 0.60 10.59 11.35
N ASN A 237 0.44 10.75 12.65
CA ASN A 237 -0.58 11.59 13.28
C ASN A 237 0.04 12.93 13.67
N VAL A 238 -0.66 14.02 13.34
CA VAL A 238 -0.19 15.38 13.59
C VAL A 238 -1.16 16.10 14.52
N SER A 239 -0.62 16.62 15.63
CA SER A 239 -1.36 17.55 16.48
C SER A 239 -1.19 18.97 15.97
N TYR A 240 -2.29 19.70 15.81
CA TYR A 240 -2.29 21.07 15.31
C TYR A 240 -2.63 22.07 16.41
N PHE A 241 -2.03 23.26 16.35
CA PHE A 241 -2.37 24.41 17.17
C PHE A 241 -2.58 25.63 16.26
N PHE A 242 -3.82 26.16 16.22
CA PHE A 242 -4.23 27.23 15.30
C PHE A 242 -3.86 26.98 13.82
N GLY A 243 -3.97 25.73 13.37
CA GLY A 243 -3.67 25.33 11.98
C GLY A 243 -2.18 25.07 11.69
N SER A 244 -1.29 25.29 12.65
CA SER A 244 0.13 24.95 12.52
C SER A 244 0.43 23.59 13.16
N PRO A 245 1.25 22.72 12.53
CA PRO A 245 1.73 21.48 13.15
C PRO A 245 2.47 21.78 14.45
N ARG A 246 2.17 21.06 15.52
CA ARG A 246 2.82 21.20 16.84
C ARG A 246 3.69 20.00 17.16
N ASN A 247 3.12 18.80 17.10
CA ASN A 247 3.85 17.55 17.30
C ASN A 247 3.44 16.54 16.26
N VAL A 248 4.39 15.70 15.86
CA VAL A 248 4.16 14.52 15.04
C VAL A 248 4.40 13.26 15.86
N LEU A 249 3.57 12.24 15.61
CA LEU A 249 3.66 10.90 16.18
C LEU A 249 3.55 9.92 15.01
N PHE A 250 4.45 8.95 14.93
CA PHE A 250 4.26 7.83 14.01
C PHE A 250 3.18 6.91 14.55
N SER A 251 2.34 6.37 13.68
CA SER A 251 1.15 5.61 14.09
C SER A 251 1.00 4.25 13.40
N GLY A 252 1.87 3.94 12.45
CA GLY A 252 1.84 2.67 11.73
C GLY A 252 2.44 2.76 10.33
N VAL A 253 1.99 1.84 9.48
CA VAL A 253 2.18 1.90 8.02
C VAL A 253 0.82 1.78 7.33
N VAL A 254 0.71 2.34 6.13
CA VAL A 254 -0.52 2.33 5.32
C VAL A 254 -0.20 1.89 3.91
N MET A 255 -0.85 0.83 3.47
CA MET A 255 -0.90 0.37 2.10
C MET A 255 -2.18 0.91 1.45
N ASP A 256 -2.03 1.75 0.44
CA ASP A 256 -3.13 2.42 -0.26
C ASP A 256 -2.95 2.17 -1.75
N VAL A 257 -3.78 1.29 -2.32
CA VAL A 257 -3.70 0.93 -3.74
C VAL A 257 -4.81 1.60 -4.51
N ASP A 258 -4.45 2.79 -5.01
CA ASP A 258 -5.33 3.72 -5.71
C ASP A 258 -6.05 3.16 -6.93
N SER A 259 -5.35 2.39 -7.77
CA SER A 259 -5.88 1.95 -9.05
C SER A 259 -5.37 0.57 -9.39
N MET A 260 -6.26 -0.41 -9.26
CA MET A 260 -6.07 -1.76 -9.78
C MET A 260 -6.98 -1.97 -10.99
N SER A 261 -6.38 -2.16 -12.16
CA SER A 261 -7.10 -2.31 -13.42
C SER A 261 -6.71 -3.61 -14.12
N SER A 262 -7.69 -4.22 -14.78
CA SER A 262 -7.51 -5.40 -15.63
C SER A 262 -8.51 -5.36 -16.79
N ASN A 263 -8.18 -6.06 -17.87
CA ASN A 263 -9.12 -6.43 -18.91
C ASN A 263 -9.51 -7.89 -18.64
N THR A 264 -10.80 -8.12 -18.44
CA THR A 264 -11.37 -9.42 -18.10
C THR A 264 -12.52 -9.72 -19.03
N GLU A 265 -12.66 -10.98 -19.44
CA GLU A 265 -13.76 -11.45 -20.27
C GLU A 265 -14.06 -12.91 -19.94
N SER A 266 -15.33 -13.30 -19.88
CA SER A 266 -15.69 -14.71 -19.72
C SER A 266 -15.41 -15.46 -21.03
N VAL A 267 -14.83 -16.65 -20.95
CA VAL A 267 -14.56 -17.51 -22.12
C VAL A 267 -15.86 -17.81 -22.87
N ASP A 268 -16.97 -17.96 -22.14
CA ASP A 268 -18.30 -18.21 -22.68
C ASP A 268 -19.12 -16.92 -22.88
N ASN A 269 -18.50 -15.74 -22.68
CA ASN A 269 -19.16 -14.43 -22.72
C ASN A 269 -20.36 -14.38 -21.73
N CYS A 270 -20.22 -15.06 -20.59
CA CYS A 270 -21.17 -15.04 -19.49
C CYS A 270 -20.98 -13.77 -18.67
N TYR A 271 -22.02 -12.93 -18.62
CA TYR A 271 -21.97 -11.65 -17.94
C TYR A 271 -21.90 -11.82 -16.42
N GLU A 272 -22.62 -12.78 -15.86
CA GLU A 272 -22.66 -13.07 -14.44
C GLU A 272 -21.31 -13.56 -13.92
N ASP A 273 -20.63 -14.43 -14.68
CA ASP A 273 -19.28 -14.91 -14.33
C ASP A 273 -18.26 -13.77 -14.34
N TRP A 274 -18.38 -12.86 -15.31
CA TRP A 274 -17.52 -11.68 -15.40
C TRP A 274 -17.72 -10.73 -14.20
N VAL A 275 -18.98 -10.44 -13.83
CA VAL A 275 -19.29 -9.62 -12.64
C VAL A 275 -18.82 -10.30 -11.35
N ALA A 276 -19.05 -11.60 -11.20
CA ALA A 276 -18.63 -12.37 -10.03
C ALA A 276 -17.10 -12.39 -9.89
N PHE A 277 -16.38 -12.58 -10.99
CA PHE A 277 -14.92 -12.52 -11.00
C PHE A 277 -14.43 -11.15 -10.54
N ASN A 278 -14.97 -10.06 -11.10
CA ASN A 278 -14.57 -8.70 -10.74
C ASN A 278 -14.81 -8.41 -9.25
N ARG A 279 -15.97 -8.80 -8.70
CA ARG A 279 -16.28 -8.66 -7.26
C ARG A 279 -15.28 -9.41 -6.40
N SER A 280 -14.93 -10.64 -6.79
CA SER A 280 -13.95 -11.47 -6.08
C SER A 280 -12.53 -10.88 -6.12
N SER A 281 -12.10 -10.35 -7.27
CA SER A 281 -10.79 -9.72 -7.47
C SER A 281 -10.64 -8.45 -6.62
N GLY A 282 -11.68 -7.61 -6.56
CA GLY A 282 -11.69 -6.44 -5.69
C GLY A 282 -11.60 -6.81 -4.20
N MET A 283 -12.37 -7.80 -3.76
CA MET A 283 -12.31 -8.27 -2.36
C MET A 283 -10.96 -8.89 -2.00
N ARG A 284 -10.38 -9.70 -2.91
CA ARG A 284 -9.02 -10.23 -2.75
C ARG A 284 -8.00 -9.12 -2.65
N SER A 285 -8.04 -8.15 -3.56
CA SER A 285 -7.15 -6.99 -3.55
C SER A 285 -7.21 -6.28 -2.20
N SER A 286 -8.41 -5.98 -1.69
CA SER A 286 -8.55 -5.37 -0.37
C SER A 286 -8.03 -6.26 0.77
N ALA A 287 -8.17 -7.58 0.70
CA ALA A 287 -7.57 -8.46 1.70
C ALA A 287 -6.04 -8.37 1.71
N TYR A 288 -5.39 -8.29 0.55
CA TYR A 288 -3.94 -8.17 0.48
C TYR A 288 -3.41 -6.86 1.09
N GLU A 289 -4.21 -5.80 1.16
CA GLU A 289 -3.78 -4.53 1.75
C GLU A 289 -3.52 -4.61 3.26
N HIS A 290 -4.11 -5.58 3.99
CA HIS A 290 -3.70 -5.86 5.37
C HIS A 290 -2.75 -7.05 5.48
N LEU A 291 -2.94 -8.09 4.65
CA LEU A 291 -2.12 -9.31 4.73
C LEU A 291 -0.65 -9.03 4.43
N ILE A 292 -0.33 -8.16 3.46
CA ILE A 292 1.06 -7.86 3.13
C ILE A 292 1.76 -7.14 4.27
N PRO A 293 1.24 -6.02 4.82
CA PRO A 293 1.83 -5.40 6.01
C PRO A 293 1.97 -6.39 7.18
N GLU A 294 0.95 -7.19 7.49
CA GLU A 294 1.01 -8.16 8.57
C GLU A 294 2.16 -9.17 8.38
N ARG A 295 2.34 -9.71 7.16
CA ARG A 295 3.44 -10.64 6.88
C ARG A 295 4.82 -10.01 7.01
N ILE A 296 4.97 -8.76 6.57
CA ILE A 296 6.26 -8.06 6.64
C ILE A 296 6.61 -7.73 8.09
N PHE A 297 5.62 -7.27 8.86
CA PHE A 297 5.81 -6.62 10.15
C PHE A 297 5.53 -7.47 11.38
N SER A 298 4.94 -8.65 11.24
CA SER A 298 4.72 -9.57 12.36
C SER A 298 6.00 -10.29 12.77
N THR A 299 6.14 -10.49 14.08
CA THR A 299 7.08 -11.44 14.69
C THR A 299 6.30 -12.41 15.59
N GLU A 300 6.97 -13.43 16.14
CA GLU A 300 6.33 -14.35 17.10
C GLU A 300 5.92 -13.63 18.38
N ASP A 301 6.78 -12.73 18.87
CA ASP A 301 6.57 -11.99 20.13
C ASP A 301 5.67 -10.75 19.93
N GLU A 302 5.67 -10.18 18.72
CA GLU A 302 4.90 -8.99 18.35
C GLU A 302 4.10 -9.26 17.06
N PRO A 303 2.97 -9.99 17.14
CA PRO A 303 2.10 -10.18 15.99
C PRO A 303 1.53 -8.83 15.54
N ALA A 304 1.65 -8.53 14.25
CA ALA A 304 1.12 -7.31 13.68
C ALA A 304 -0.31 -7.58 13.19
N GLU A 305 -1.26 -6.67 13.47
CA GLU A 305 -2.64 -6.79 12.99
C GLU A 305 -3.07 -5.56 12.22
N GLY A 306 -3.17 -5.70 10.92
CA GLY A 306 -3.68 -4.69 10.02
C GLY A 306 -5.19 -4.72 9.92
N VAL A 307 -5.73 -3.75 9.20
CA VAL A 307 -7.14 -3.62 8.90
C VAL A 307 -7.26 -3.20 7.45
N SER A 308 -8.08 -3.92 6.70
CA SER A 308 -8.62 -3.47 5.42
C SER A 308 -10.13 -3.66 5.41
N THR A 309 -10.79 -3.25 4.33
CA THR A 309 -12.25 -3.46 4.18
C THR A 309 -12.64 -4.92 4.38
N ALA A 310 -11.91 -5.83 3.73
CA ALA A 310 -12.17 -7.26 3.83
C ALA A 310 -12.08 -7.76 5.29
N LYS A 311 -10.99 -7.41 5.99
CA LYS A 311 -10.80 -7.82 7.39
C LYS A 311 -11.81 -7.16 8.33
N ALA A 312 -12.13 -5.89 8.11
CA ALA A 312 -13.09 -5.17 8.95
C ALA A 312 -14.51 -5.77 8.84
N LEU A 313 -14.95 -6.12 7.64
CA LEU A 313 -16.21 -6.83 7.42
C LEU A 313 -16.18 -8.22 8.09
N ALA A 314 -15.06 -8.95 7.98
CA ALA A 314 -14.91 -10.28 8.58
C ALA A 314 -14.98 -10.24 10.10
N LEU A 315 -14.26 -9.32 10.72
CA LEU A 315 -14.25 -9.13 12.16
C LEU A 315 -15.62 -8.68 12.67
N ALA A 316 -16.29 -7.77 11.97
CA ALA A 316 -17.65 -7.35 12.35
C ALA A 316 -18.62 -8.54 12.34
N MET A 317 -18.57 -9.39 11.30
CA MET A 317 -19.39 -10.61 11.27
C MET A 317 -19.03 -11.60 12.39
N ALA A 318 -17.73 -11.81 12.65
CA ALA A 318 -17.27 -12.67 13.75
C ALA A 318 -17.72 -12.16 15.13
N GLN A 319 -17.84 -10.84 15.29
CA GLN A 319 -18.39 -10.18 16.49
C GLN A 319 -19.92 -10.23 16.55
N GLY A 320 -20.59 -10.88 15.60
CA GLY A 320 -22.05 -10.97 15.53
C GLY A 320 -22.74 -9.67 15.10
N GLN A 321 -21.98 -8.71 14.53
CA GLN A 321 -22.57 -7.50 13.99
C GLN A 321 -23.31 -7.80 12.69
N ARG A 322 -24.35 -7.01 12.42
CA ARG A 322 -25.04 -7.03 11.15
C ARG A 322 -24.20 -6.33 10.08
N VAL A 323 -23.99 -7.01 8.95
CA VAL A 323 -23.51 -6.41 7.71
C VAL A 323 -24.71 -6.07 6.83
N TYR A 324 -24.71 -4.88 6.24
CA TYR A 324 -25.75 -4.36 5.36
C TYR A 324 -25.21 -4.27 3.94
N THR A 325 -26.01 -4.71 2.98
CA THR A 325 -25.88 -4.34 1.57
C THR A 325 -26.92 -3.28 1.27
N LEU A 326 -26.46 -2.06 1.02
CA LEU A 326 -27.28 -0.89 0.76
C LEU A 326 -27.33 -0.61 -0.73
N THR A 327 -28.52 -0.27 -1.22
CA THR A 327 -28.77 0.23 -2.57
C THR A 327 -29.64 1.47 -2.46
N GLN A 328 -29.95 2.11 -3.59
CA GLN A 328 -30.89 3.23 -3.60
C GLN A 328 -32.24 2.87 -2.97
N ASP A 329 -32.71 1.62 -3.15
CA ASP A 329 -34.02 1.15 -2.68
C ASP A 329 -34.13 1.08 -1.15
N ASN A 330 -33.03 0.84 -0.45
CA ASN A 330 -33.01 0.66 1.00
C ASN A 330 -32.12 1.68 1.73
N ALA A 331 -31.74 2.77 1.05
CA ALA A 331 -30.78 3.77 1.52
C ALA A 331 -31.10 4.38 2.90
N SER A 332 -32.38 4.39 3.31
CA SER A 332 -32.79 4.81 4.66
C SER A 332 -32.15 3.97 5.78
N SER A 333 -31.76 2.72 5.48
CA SER A 333 -31.10 1.82 6.43
C SER A 333 -29.71 2.31 6.84
N LEU A 334 -29.11 3.26 6.10
CA LEU A 334 -27.88 3.94 6.52
C LEU A 334 -28.05 4.66 7.88
N GLY A 335 -29.27 5.03 8.25
CA GLY A 335 -29.57 5.58 9.58
C GLY A 335 -29.40 4.59 10.74
N LEU A 336 -29.30 3.28 10.45
CA LEU A 336 -29.09 2.22 11.44
C LEU A 336 -27.60 1.90 11.67
N ILE A 337 -26.71 2.46 10.86
CA ILE A 337 -25.28 2.22 10.89
C ILE A 337 -24.60 3.39 11.61
N THR A 338 -23.73 3.12 12.57
CA THR A 338 -22.82 4.11 13.15
C THR A 338 -21.52 4.10 12.34
N ILE A 339 -21.18 5.24 11.74
CA ILE A 339 -19.95 5.44 10.96
C ILE A 339 -19.62 6.93 10.98
N ASP A 340 -18.35 7.29 10.74
CA ASP A 340 -17.90 8.69 10.71
C ASP A 340 -18.61 9.51 9.64
N SER A 341 -18.61 10.84 9.81
CA SER A 341 -19.38 11.74 8.96
C SER A 341 -18.88 11.81 7.52
N ALA A 342 -17.58 11.63 7.29
CA ALA A 342 -16.99 11.68 5.95
C ALA A 342 -17.41 10.42 5.16
N ALA A 343 -17.20 9.24 5.73
CA ALA A 343 -17.64 7.98 5.14
C ALA A 343 -19.17 7.93 4.95
N ARG A 344 -19.96 8.44 5.92
CA ARG A 344 -21.42 8.54 5.76
C ARG A 344 -21.80 9.37 4.55
N SER A 345 -21.17 10.53 4.37
CA SER A 345 -21.47 11.43 3.25
C SER A 345 -21.08 10.81 1.92
N GLU A 346 -19.94 10.10 1.87
CA GLU A 346 -19.51 9.34 0.69
C GLU A 346 -20.50 8.22 0.34
N ILE A 347 -20.91 7.42 1.31
CA ILE A 347 -21.91 6.35 1.12
C ILE A 347 -23.23 6.93 0.61
N GLN A 348 -23.70 8.04 1.18
CA GLN A 348 -24.92 8.71 0.70
C GLN A 348 -24.80 9.14 -0.77
N SER A 349 -23.67 9.72 -1.14
CA SER A 349 -23.39 10.13 -2.52
C SER A 349 -23.33 8.93 -3.46
N ALA A 350 -22.72 7.83 -3.03
CA ALA A 350 -22.61 6.60 -3.81
C ALA A 350 -23.99 5.97 -4.07
N LEU A 351 -24.82 5.84 -3.04
CA LEU A 351 -26.18 5.31 -3.16
C LEU A 351 -27.06 6.17 -4.09
N GLN A 352 -26.89 7.50 -4.07
CA GLN A 352 -27.59 8.40 -4.99
C GLN A 352 -27.15 8.25 -6.45
N GLN A 353 -25.92 7.77 -6.68
CA GLN A 353 -25.39 7.48 -8.01
C GLN A 353 -25.73 6.06 -8.49
N GLY A 354 -26.48 5.28 -7.71
CA GLY A 354 -26.88 3.92 -8.06
C GLY A 354 -25.87 2.83 -7.70
N PHE A 355 -24.80 3.17 -6.96
CA PHE A 355 -23.86 2.18 -6.46
C PHE A 355 -24.45 1.34 -5.31
N GLU A 356 -23.96 0.12 -5.18
CA GLU A 356 -24.21 -0.78 -4.06
C GLU A 356 -23.15 -0.56 -2.97
N VAL A 357 -23.56 -0.53 -1.70
CA VAL A 357 -22.63 -0.33 -0.57
C VAL A 357 -22.74 -1.45 0.45
N THR A 358 -21.65 -2.16 0.70
CA THR A 358 -21.56 -3.16 1.79
C THR A 358 -20.84 -2.57 2.98
N VAL A 359 -21.48 -2.56 4.15
CA VAL A 359 -20.95 -1.90 5.38
C VAL A 359 -21.48 -2.57 6.64
N HIS A 360 -20.72 -2.57 7.72
CA HIS A 360 -21.13 -3.14 9.01
C HIS A 360 -21.76 -2.10 9.97
N ALA A 361 -22.48 -2.57 10.99
CA ALA A 361 -23.39 -1.74 11.78
C ALA A 361 -22.70 -0.73 12.71
N GLN A 362 -21.56 -1.07 13.29
CA GLN A 362 -20.86 -0.26 14.31
C GLN A 362 -19.33 -0.36 14.12
N PRO A 363 -18.56 0.69 14.46
CA PRO A 363 -17.12 0.63 14.40
C PRO A 363 -16.55 -0.57 15.18
N ILE A 364 -15.52 -1.20 14.62
CA ILE A 364 -14.73 -2.24 15.28
C ILE A 364 -13.46 -1.61 15.84
N ASN A 365 -12.87 -2.26 16.84
CA ASN A 365 -11.55 -1.93 17.35
C ASN A 365 -10.57 -3.05 16.99
N VAL A 366 -9.47 -2.70 16.33
CA VAL A 366 -8.36 -3.60 15.98
C VAL A 366 -7.06 -2.90 16.34
N ASN A 367 -6.36 -3.39 17.35
CA ASN A 367 -5.07 -2.87 17.81
C ASN A 367 -4.99 -1.32 17.90
N GLY A 368 -6.04 -0.71 18.48
CA GLY A 368 -6.09 0.74 18.68
C GLY A 368 -6.60 1.55 17.50
N TRP A 369 -6.84 0.93 16.34
CA TRP A 369 -7.67 1.53 15.29
C TRP A 369 -9.14 1.29 15.61
N GLU A 370 -9.91 2.36 15.64
CA GLU A 370 -11.36 2.31 15.78
C GLU A 370 -12.01 2.84 14.50
N GLY A 371 -12.80 2.01 13.84
CA GLY A 371 -13.35 2.39 12.55
C GLY A 371 -14.26 1.35 11.89
N SER A 372 -14.71 1.66 10.68
CA SER A 372 -15.57 0.81 9.86
C SER A 372 -14.95 0.53 8.49
N GLY A 373 -15.15 -0.68 7.99
CA GLY A 373 -14.83 -1.02 6.60
C GLY A 373 -16.10 -1.02 5.77
N TYR A 374 -16.01 -0.49 4.55
CA TYR A 374 -17.12 -0.47 3.60
C TYR A 374 -16.64 -0.58 2.15
N ALA A 375 -17.43 -1.23 1.32
CA ALA A 375 -17.18 -1.35 -0.12
C ALA A 375 -18.27 -0.61 -0.89
N ILE A 376 -17.89 0.18 -1.89
CA ILE A 376 -18.79 0.86 -2.84
C ILE A 376 -18.58 0.22 -4.20
N ILE A 377 -19.58 -0.52 -4.69
CA ILE A 377 -19.49 -1.37 -5.87
C ILE A 377 -20.45 -0.85 -6.95
N ASP A 378 -19.97 -0.79 -8.19
CA ASP A 378 -20.81 -0.73 -9.38
C ASP A 378 -21.47 -2.11 -9.59
N PRO A 379 -22.78 -2.24 -9.34
CA PRO A 379 -23.45 -3.53 -9.40
C PRO A 379 -23.47 -4.11 -10.82
N GLU A 380 -23.37 -3.28 -11.86
CA GLU A 380 -23.35 -3.72 -13.26
C GLU A 380 -21.97 -4.26 -13.69
N ARG A 381 -20.90 -3.87 -13.00
CA ARG A 381 -19.53 -4.21 -13.41
C ARG A 381 -18.80 -5.07 -12.40
N GLY A 382 -19.28 -5.11 -11.16
CA GLY A 382 -18.62 -5.80 -10.06
C GLY A 382 -17.31 -5.16 -9.62
N VAL A 383 -17.01 -3.94 -10.08
CA VAL A 383 -15.81 -3.17 -9.71
C VAL A 383 -16.17 -2.08 -8.72
N GLY A 384 -15.23 -1.67 -7.88
CA GLY A 384 -15.53 -0.64 -6.90
C GLY A 384 -14.37 -0.26 -6.00
N ALA A 385 -14.69 0.59 -5.03
CA ALA A 385 -13.76 1.07 -4.03
C ALA A 385 -13.95 0.31 -2.71
N TYR A 386 -12.85 -0.07 -2.09
CA TYR A 386 -12.81 -0.75 -0.80
C TYR A 386 -12.13 0.19 0.19
N LYS A 387 -12.88 0.67 1.18
CA LYS A 387 -12.46 1.79 2.02
C LYS A 387 -12.61 1.47 3.50
N ILE A 388 -11.75 2.11 4.29
CA ILE A 388 -11.84 2.12 5.74
C ILE A 388 -12.09 3.56 6.22
N SER A 389 -12.87 3.72 7.29
CA SER A 389 -13.11 5.02 7.92
C SER A 389 -11.80 5.68 8.34
N GLY A 390 -11.77 7.01 8.32
CA GLY A 390 -10.54 7.79 8.48
C GLY A 390 -9.95 8.29 7.17
N GLY A 391 -10.61 8.00 6.03
CA GLY A 391 -10.29 8.57 4.72
C GLY A 391 -9.22 7.81 3.95
N VAL A 392 -8.88 6.59 4.38
CA VAL A 392 -7.91 5.73 3.70
C VAL A 392 -8.66 4.75 2.78
N SER A 393 -8.23 4.67 1.51
CA SER A 393 -8.73 3.66 0.57
C SER A 393 -7.75 2.50 0.56
N GLY A 394 -7.75 1.68 1.60
CA GLY A 394 -6.88 0.51 1.61
C GLY A 394 -6.72 -0.19 2.95
N GLY A 395 -5.48 -0.52 3.26
CA GLY A 395 -5.06 -1.22 4.47
C GLY A 395 -4.23 -0.34 5.40
N VAL A 396 -4.55 -0.37 6.69
CA VAL A 396 -3.74 0.25 7.74
C VAL A 396 -3.21 -0.81 8.66
N LEU A 397 -1.94 -0.71 9.05
CA LEU A 397 -1.39 -1.46 10.17
C LEU A 397 -1.27 -0.51 11.36
N PRO A 398 -2.31 -0.38 12.19
CA PRO A 398 -2.31 0.50 13.34
C PRO A 398 -1.45 -0.12 14.42
N PHE A 399 -0.73 0.74 15.14
CA PHE A 399 0.22 0.38 16.20
C PHE A 399 1.64 0.09 15.68
N LEU A 400 2.62 0.60 16.43
CA LEU A 400 4.02 0.46 16.09
C LEU A 400 4.55 -0.81 16.76
N THR A 401 4.75 -1.88 15.99
CA THR A 401 5.70 -2.92 16.43
C THR A 401 7.09 -2.31 16.53
N THR A 402 8.00 -2.95 17.25
CA THR A 402 9.39 -2.49 17.38
C THR A 402 10.00 -2.19 16.00
N LEU A 403 9.68 -3.03 15.02
CA LEU A 403 10.08 -2.88 13.62
C LEU A 403 9.53 -1.60 12.96
N ILE A 404 8.24 -1.29 13.16
CA ILE A 404 7.62 -0.11 12.54
C ILE A 404 8.16 1.18 13.15
N VAL A 405 8.38 1.24 14.48
CA VAL A 405 9.01 2.41 15.12
C VAL A 405 10.38 2.69 14.48
N GLY A 406 11.22 1.66 14.33
CA GLY A 406 12.56 1.80 13.76
C GLY A 406 12.56 2.35 12.34
N ILE A 407 11.68 1.82 11.49
CA ILE A 407 11.55 2.27 10.10
C ILE A 407 11.03 3.71 10.06
N ALA A 408 10.05 4.04 10.89
CA ALA A 408 9.46 5.36 10.92
C ALA A 408 10.49 6.43 11.34
N PHE A 409 11.30 6.16 12.36
CA PHE A 409 12.39 7.06 12.75
C PHE A 409 13.49 7.14 11.69
N ALA A 410 13.91 6.01 11.12
CA ALA A 410 14.84 5.96 9.99
C ALA A 410 14.35 6.73 8.76
N ALA A 411 13.04 6.96 8.62
CA ALA A 411 12.46 7.73 7.53
C ALA A 411 12.73 9.24 7.63
N ILE A 412 12.96 9.78 8.83
CA ILE A 412 13.15 11.22 9.03
C ILE A 412 14.60 11.55 9.39
N ILE A 413 15.32 10.64 10.05
CA ILE A 413 16.69 10.86 10.51
C ILE A 413 17.73 10.46 9.45
N SER A 414 18.94 11.01 9.58
CA SER A 414 20.07 10.66 8.73
C SER A 414 20.63 9.27 9.08
N VAL A 415 21.07 8.51 8.07
CA VAL A 415 21.62 7.15 8.27
C VAL A 415 22.82 7.14 9.23
N GLY A 416 23.61 8.21 9.27
CA GLY A 416 24.75 8.33 10.20
C GLY A 416 24.38 8.34 11.69
N VAL A 417 23.11 8.55 12.03
CA VAL A 417 22.59 8.56 13.41
C VAL A 417 22.03 7.18 13.81
N LEU A 418 21.84 6.26 12.85
CA LEU A 418 21.36 4.90 13.08
C LEU A 418 22.49 3.98 13.59
N THR A 419 23.24 4.41 14.61
CA THR A 419 24.32 3.61 15.24
C THR A 419 23.79 2.57 16.23
N GLY A 420 22.48 2.55 16.50
CA GLY A 420 21.82 1.55 17.35
C GLY A 420 21.48 0.28 16.58
N GLY A 421 21.99 -0.87 17.04
CA GLY A 421 21.84 -2.19 16.39
C GLY A 421 20.39 -2.64 16.15
N TRP A 422 19.42 -2.12 16.90
CA TRP A 422 18.04 -2.64 16.87
C TRP A 422 17.22 -2.19 15.65
N ALA A 423 17.37 -0.95 15.16
CA ALA A 423 16.68 -0.48 13.95
C ALA A 423 17.16 -1.24 12.70
N LEU A 424 18.37 -1.79 12.80
CA LEU A 424 19.05 -2.58 11.79
C LEU A 424 18.64 -4.05 11.86
N LEU A 425 18.43 -4.61 13.07
CA LEU A 425 17.82 -5.93 13.27
C LEU A 425 16.39 -5.96 12.72
N ALA A 426 15.64 -4.89 12.97
CA ALA A 426 14.31 -4.67 12.42
C ALA A 426 14.34 -4.66 10.88
N ALA A 427 15.17 -3.81 10.26
CA ALA A 427 15.27 -3.76 8.80
C ALA A 427 15.75 -5.10 8.18
N GLY A 428 16.70 -5.78 8.83
CA GLY A 428 17.16 -7.11 8.45
C GLY A 428 16.07 -8.18 8.55
N TRP A 429 15.23 -8.13 9.58
CA TRP A 429 14.08 -9.04 9.76
C TRP A 429 13.04 -8.85 8.66
N ALA A 430 12.60 -7.61 8.42
CA ALA A 430 11.64 -7.32 7.35
C ALA A 430 12.18 -7.72 5.97
N ALA A 431 13.48 -7.49 5.73
CA ALA A 431 14.14 -7.96 4.52
C ALA A 431 14.11 -9.50 4.42
N MET A 432 14.41 -10.23 5.50
CA MET A 432 14.32 -11.70 5.52
C MET A 432 12.92 -12.22 5.23
N ASN A 433 11.88 -11.65 5.86
CA ASN A 433 10.49 -12.02 5.62
C ASN A 433 10.15 -11.86 4.14
N PHE A 434 10.53 -10.73 3.56
CA PHE A 434 10.30 -10.46 2.15
C PHE A 434 11.03 -11.46 1.23
N LEU A 435 12.30 -11.78 1.52
CA LEU A 435 13.08 -12.71 0.71
C LEU A 435 12.46 -14.11 0.65
N MET A 436 12.03 -14.62 1.81
CA MET A 436 11.34 -15.91 1.91
C MET A 436 10.00 -15.88 1.18
N TRP A 437 9.26 -14.77 1.31
CA TRP A 437 8.00 -14.57 0.64
C TRP A 437 8.14 -14.53 -0.89
N THR A 438 9.12 -13.80 -1.43
CA THR A 438 9.34 -13.76 -2.89
C THR A 438 9.78 -15.10 -3.47
N SER A 439 10.53 -15.92 -2.71
CA SER A 439 10.84 -17.30 -3.11
C SER A 439 9.55 -18.11 -3.23
N ALA A 440 8.66 -18.02 -2.24
CA ALA A 440 7.38 -18.72 -2.25
C ALA A 440 6.49 -18.33 -3.45
N ILE A 441 6.47 -17.04 -3.84
CA ILE A 441 5.77 -16.58 -5.05
C ILE A 441 6.36 -17.23 -6.32
N GLY A 442 7.70 -17.36 -6.39
CA GLY A 442 8.39 -17.92 -7.54
C GLY A 442 8.24 -19.45 -7.69
N ASP A 443 8.10 -20.15 -6.56
CA ASP A 443 8.13 -21.62 -6.51
C ASP A 443 6.74 -22.28 -6.60
N ALA A 444 5.64 -21.53 -6.44
CA ALA A 444 4.30 -22.11 -6.36
C ALA A 444 3.64 -22.34 -7.73
N ASP A 445 3.12 -23.56 -7.96
CA ASP A 445 2.40 -23.92 -9.19
C ASP A 445 0.86 -23.74 -9.08
N ASN A 446 0.32 -23.64 -7.87
CA ASN A 446 -1.12 -23.54 -7.61
C ASN A 446 -1.46 -22.83 -6.29
N TRP A 447 -2.76 -22.60 -6.07
CA TRP A 447 -3.30 -21.88 -4.91
C TRP A 447 -3.01 -22.55 -3.56
N GLU A 448 -3.11 -23.88 -3.49
CA GLU A 448 -2.87 -24.62 -2.25
C GLU A 448 -1.38 -24.56 -1.88
N GLU A 449 -0.51 -24.67 -2.88
CA GLU A 449 0.94 -24.60 -2.70
C GLU A 449 1.40 -23.19 -2.33
N LEU A 450 0.91 -22.14 -3.00
CA LEU A 450 1.26 -20.76 -2.65
C LEU A 450 0.81 -20.42 -1.23
N ASN A 451 -0.38 -20.87 -0.82
CA ASN A 451 -0.85 -20.68 0.55
C ASN A 451 -0.11 -21.55 1.57
N ALA A 452 0.22 -22.79 1.22
CA ALA A 452 0.98 -23.68 2.10
C ALA A 452 2.41 -23.16 2.29
N LEU A 453 3.05 -22.67 1.23
CA LEU A 453 4.37 -22.03 1.28
C LEU A 453 4.29 -20.72 2.08
N ASN A 454 3.29 -19.86 1.84
CA ASN A 454 3.08 -18.64 2.62
C ASN A 454 2.78 -18.92 4.10
N LEU A 455 2.05 -19.99 4.42
CA LEU A 455 1.82 -20.43 5.80
C LEU A 455 3.08 -21.04 6.42
N ALA A 456 3.84 -21.83 5.66
CA ALA A 456 5.08 -22.46 6.10
C ALA A 456 6.22 -21.45 6.27
N THR A 457 6.28 -20.36 5.51
CA THR A 457 7.23 -19.26 5.75
C THR A 457 6.86 -18.52 7.03
N THR A 458 5.57 -18.19 7.21
CA THR A 458 5.05 -17.54 8.43
C THR A 458 5.29 -18.39 9.69
N LEU A 459 5.06 -19.70 9.63
CA LEU A 459 5.28 -20.64 10.75
C LEU A 459 6.75 -21.08 10.90
N GLY A 460 7.50 -21.22 9.81
CA GLY A 460 8.90 -21.62 9.81
C GLY A 460 9.81 -20.58 10.47
N LEU A 461 9.43 -19.30 10.39
CA LEU A 461 10.07 -18.20 11.11
C LEU A 461 9.84 -18.26 12.63
N SER A 462 8.65 -18.69 13.09
CA SER A 462 8.37 -18.93 14.52
C SER A 462 9.07 -20.17 15.09
N LEU A 463 9.38 -21.17 14.26
CA LEU A 463 10.05 -22.40 14.71
C LEU A 463 11.58 -22.38 14.51
N GLY A 464 12.11 -21.36 13.84
CA GLY A 464 13.51 -21.27 13.40
C GLY A 464 14.55 -21.02 14.49
N VAL A 465 14.14 -20.74 15.75
CA VAL A 465 15.07 -20.49 16.87
C VAL A 465 15.01 -21.56 17.97
N ILE A 466 14.04 -22.48 18.00
CA ILE A 466 14.06 -23.62 18.92
C ILE A 466 13.56 -24.90 18.24
N GLY A 467 14.49 -25.83 18.05
CA GLY A 467 14.27 -27.28 18.25
C GLY A 467 13.09 -27.93 17.54
N LEU A 468 13.40 -28.59 16.42
CA LEU A 468 12.60 -29.67 15.82
C LEU A 468 11.95 -30.58 16.87
N PHE A 469 10.67 -30.89 16.63
CA PHE A 469 9.80 -31.84 17.34
C PHE A 469 9.27 -31.40 18.71
N LYS A 470 8.08 -30.79 18.69
CA LYS A 470 6.84 -31.28 19.32
C LYS A 470 5.83 -30.15 19.33
N LEU A 471 4.73 -30.30 18.60
CA LEU A 471 3.38 -29.90 19.02
C LEU A 471 2.38 -30.41 17.98
N GLY A 472 1.30 -31.03 18.47
CA GLY A 472 0.31 -31.75 17.68
C GLY A 472 -0.67 -30.83 16.94
N ILE A 473 -1.34 -31.43 15.97
CA ILE A 473 -2.26 -30.87 14.96
C ILE A 473 -3.56 -30.32 15.57
N GLN A 474 -3.52 -29.53 16.64
CA GLN A 474 -4.72 -28.97 17.27
C GLN A 474 -4.50 -27.56 17.82
N ALA A 475 -4.22 -26.61 16.93
CA ALA A 475 -4.48 -25.18 17.09
C ALA A 475 -4.28 -24.48 15.74
N ILE A 476 -5.24 -24.63 14.82
CA ILE A 476 -5.33 -23.82 13.60
C ILE A 476 -6.40 -22.76 13.92
N PRO A 477 -6.05 -21.51 14.27
CA PRO A 477 -7.00 -20.42 14.15
C PRO A 477 -7.33 -20.27 12.67
N LEU A 478 -8.62 -20.20 12.39
CA LEU A 478 -9.25 -20.03 11.09
C LEU A 478 -8.61 -18.83 10.35
N ILE A 479 -7.55 -19.07 9.56
CA ILE A 479 -7.08 -18.15 8.54
C ILE A 479 -8.17 -18.14 7.46
N ILE A 480 -9.11 -17.22 7.59
CA ILE A 480 -10.12 -16.99 6.57
C ILE A 480 -9.37 -16.40 5.37
N THR A 481 -9.02 -17.27 4.43
CA THR A 481 -8.43 -16.90 3.14
C THR A 481 -9.42 -15.98 2.39
N GLY A 482 -8.90 -14.97 1.68
CA GLY A 482 -9.72 -14.02 0.91
C GLY A 482 -10.73 -14.69 -0.05
N GLU A 483 -10.45 -15.92 -0.50
CA GLU A 483 -11.35 -16.76 -1.30
C GLU A 483 -12.56 -17.29 -0.52
N GLY A 484 -12.38 -17.77 0.71
CA GLY A 484 -13.50 -18.26 1.53
C GLY A 484 -14.49 -17.15 1.87
N PHE A 485 -13.99 -15.93 2.02
CA PHE A 485 -14.78 -14.74 2.26
C PHE A 485 -15.43 -14.16 0.99
N ALA A 486 -14.70 -14.15 -0.14
CA ALA A 486 -15.24 -13.76 -1.44
C ALA A 486 -16.35 -14.73 -1.91
N PHE A 487 -16.22 -16.03 -1.63
CA PHE A 487 -17.26 -17.03 -1.88
C PHE A 487 -18.49 -16.83 -0.99
N LEU A 488 -18.30 -16.50 0.30
CA LEU A 488 -19.40 -16.18 1.23
C LEU A 488 -20.15 -14.89 0.87
N LEU A 489 -19.45 -13.87 0.37
CA LEU A 489 -20.05 -12.61 -0.07
C LEU A 489 -20.59 -12.65 -1.51
N GLY A 490 -20.15 -13.60 -2.34
CA GLY A 490 -20.69 -13.83 -3.69
C GLY A 490 -21.97 -14.69 -3.72
N LEU A 491 -22.35 -15.29 -2.57
CA LEU A 491 -23.57 -16.08 -2.40
C LEU A 491 -24.72 -15.32 -1.69
N ILE A 492 -24.49 -14.06 -1.33
CA ILE A 492 -25.51 -13.12 -0.80
C ILE A 492 -25.78 -12.09 -1.89
#